data_AF-A0A521B804-F1
#
_entry.id   AF-A0A521B804-F1
#
_cell.length_a   1.000
_cell.length_b   1.000
_cell.length_c   1.000
_cell.angle_alpha   90.00
_cell.angle_beta   90.00
_cell.angle_gamma   90.00
#
_symmetry.space_group_name_H-M   'P 1'
#
loop_
_entity.id
_entity.type
_entity.pdbx_description
1 polymer ?
#
loop_
_entity_poly.entity_id
_entity_poly.type
_entity_poly.pdbx_seq_one_letter_code
_entity_poly.pdbx_strand_id
1 'polypeptide(L)'
;MTPDELMAGLAPSRLPPTMLAPGWPEYLALLGLGLLAGVVLVALMRPFLRRRLSRAERIRQTRGLPAQERILAIARILGRLPESLRPAAYGAVPPPPDAEIERIARRGR
;
A
#
# COMPACT_ATOMS: atom_id res chain seq x y z
N MET A 1 35.25 35.22 27.26
CA MET A 1 33.78 35.06 27.20
C MET A 1 33.47 33.60 27.06
N THR A 2 33.20 32.95 28.19
CA THR A 2 32.70 31.58 28.25
C THR A 2 31.18 31.57 28.06
N PRO A 3 30.58 30.43 27.66
CA PRO A 3 29.11 30.30 27.55
C PRO A 3 28.38 30.70 28.83
N ASP A 4 28.97 30.42 29.99
CA ASP A 4 28.41 30.74 31.31
C ASP A 4 28.40 32.26 31.59
N GLU A 5 29.43 32.99 31.14
CA GLU A 5 29.48 34.46 31.26
C GLU A 5 28.41 35.15 30.39
N LEU A 6 28.08 34.57 29.23
CA LEU A 6 26.99 35.08 28.38
C LEU A 6 25.61 34.82 28.97
N MET A 7 25.40 33.66 29.60
CA MET A 7 24.14 33.33 30.27
C MET A 7 23.89 34.18 31.52
N ALA A 8 24.95 34.51 32.26
CA ALA A 8 24.87 35.39 33.43
C ALA A 8 24.52 36.86 33.08
N GLY A 9 24.78 37.29 31.85
CA GLY A 9 24.46 38.63 31.35
C GLY A 9 23.04 38.77 30.79
N LEU A 10 22.30 37.67 30.63
CA LEU A 10 20.91 37.71 30.16
C LEU A 10 19.98 38.06 31.32
N ALA A 11 19.04 38.97 31.07
CA ALA A 11 18.01 39.32 32.06
C ALA A 11 17.27 38.05 32.52
N PRO A 12 16.92 37.93 33.82
CA PRO A 12 16.24 36.75 34.33
C PRO A 12 15.00 36.47 33.49
N SER A 13 14.87 35.22 33.06
CA SER A 13 13.73 34.72 32.29
C SER A 13 12.43 35.25 32.89
N ARG A 14 11.76 36.17 32.19
CA ARG A 14 10.46 36.72 32.60
C ARG A 14 9.32 35.71 32.41
N LEU A 15 9.62 34.54 31.87
CA LEU A 15 8.64 33.49 31.65
C LEU A 15 8.39 32.74 32.97
N PRO A 16 7.12 32.51 33.33
CA PRO A 16 6.77 31.66 34.46
C PRO A 16 7.43 30.28 34.30
N PRO A 17 7.92 29.67 35.39
CA PRO A 17 8.58 28.35 35.33
C PRO A 17 7.65 27.25 34.77
N THR A 18 6.33 27.44 34.84
CA THR A 18 5.33 26.57 34.21
C THR A 18 5.33 26.60 32.69
N MET A 19 5.96 27.60 32.06
CA MET A 19 6.16 27.67 30.60
C MET A 19 7.53 27.12 30.16
N LEU A 20 8.43 26.83 31.10
CA LEU A 20 9.75 26.26 30.79
C LEU A 20 9.71 24.74 30.59
N ALA A 21 8.66 24.08 31.10
CA ALA A 21 8.44 22.66 30.93
C ALA A 21 7.07 22.40 30.29
N PRO A 22 6.97 21.51 29.28
CA PRO A 22 5.69 21.11 28.73
C PRO A 22 4.83 20.44 29.80
N GLY A 23 3.56 20.81 29.87
CA GLY A 23 2.58 20.20 30.74
C GLY A 23 1.98 18.92 30.14
N TRP A 24 1.09 18.30 30.91
CA TRP A 24 0.34 17.13 30.47
C TRP A 24 -0.43 17.30 29.14
N PRO A 25 -1.10 18.43 28.89
CA PRO A 25 -1.76 18.67 27.61
C PRO A 25 -0.78 18.64 26.43
N GLU A 26 0.40 19.22 26.59
CA GLU A 26 1.45 19.28 25.57
C GLU A 26 2.01 17.88 25.30
N TYR A 27 2.23 17.06 26.33
CA TYR A 27 2.62 15.66 26.13
C TYR A 27 1.54 14.86 25.39
N LEU A 28 0.27 15.08 25.70
CA LEU A 28 -0.84 14.42 25.02
C LEU A 28 -0.95 14.87 23.55
N ALA A 29 -0.72 16.15 23.28
CA ALA A 29 -0.65 16.70 21.93
C ALA A 29 0.55 16.13 21.14
N LEU A 30 1.72 16.02 21.76
CA LEU A 30 2.92 15.40 21.16
C LEU A 30 2.69 13.92 20.84
N LEU A 31 2.00 13.19 21.72
CA LEU A 31 1.61 11.80 21.46
C LEU A 31 0.70 11.71 20.24
N GLY A 32 -0.34 12.56 20.17
CA GLY A 32 -1.24 12.63 19.02
C GLY A 32 -0.51 12.98 17.72
N LEU A 33 0.41 13.94 17.78
CA LEU A 33 1.26 14.33 16.66
C LEU A 33 2.15 13.16 16.21
N GLY A 34 2.76 12.45 17.15
CA GLY A 34 3.58 11.27 16.87
C GLY A 34 2.79 10.14 16.21
N LEU A 35 1.56 9.88 16.66
CA LEU A 35 0.66 8.91 16.03
C LEU A 35 0.31 9.33 14.59
N LEU A 36 -0.02 10.61 14.38
CA LEU A 36 -0.34 11.14 13.06
C LEU A 36 0.86 11.06 12.11
N ALA A 37 2.06 11.41 12.60
CA ALA A 37 3.31 11.25 11.87
C ALA A 37 3.58 9.78 11.52
N GLY A 38 3.31 8.84 12.44
CA GLY A 38 3.43 7.41 12.21
C GLY A 38 2.49 6.90 11.10
N VAL A 39 1.23 7.35 11.10
CA VAL A 39 0.27 7.02 10.04
C VAL A 39 0.73 7.54 8.68
N VAL A 40 1.22 8.79 8.63
CA VAL A 40 1.76 9.39 7.41
C VAL A 40 2.97 8.60 6.91
N LEU A 41 3.88 8.21 7.80
CA LEU A 41 5.06 7.43 7.45
C LEU A 41 4.67 6.06 6.88
N VAL A 42 3.75 5.33 7.53
CA VAL A 42 3.25 4.04 7.04
C VAL A 42 2.56 4.20 5.69
N ALA A 43 1.77 5.25 5.49
CA ALA A 43 1.13 5.54 4.21
C ALA A 43 2.17 5.78 3.10
N LEU A 44 3.24 6.52 3.39
CA LEU A 44 4.33 6.80 2.47
C LEU A 44 5.17 5.54 2.16
N MET A 45 5.33 4.66 3.14
CA MET A 45 6.02 3.38 2.99
C MET A 45 5.16 2.29 2.34
N ARG A 46 3.84 2.44 2.34
CA ARG A 46 2.88 1.50 1.76
C ARG A 46 3.21 1.05 0.32
N PRO A 47 3.61 1.90 -0.64
CA PRO A 47 4.03 1.43 -1.97
C PRO A 47 5.28 0.53 -1.95
N PHE A 48 6.18 0.71 -1.00
CA PHE A 48 7.40 -0.10 -0.85
C PHE A 48 7.12 -1.42 -0.11
N LEU A 49 6.22 -1.39 0.88
CA LEU A 49 5.80 -2.59 1.64
C LEU A 49 4.71 -3.40 0.92
N ARG A 50 4.05 -2.84 -0.08
CA ARG A 50 3.06 -3.54 -0.90
C ARG A 50 3.77 -4.65 -1.67
N ARG A 51 3.61 -5.88 -1.17
CA ARG A 51 4.01 -7.10 -1.88
C ARG A 51 3.36 -7.08 -3.26
N ARG A 52 4.15 -6.83 -4.31
CA ARG A 52 3.66 -6.86 -5.68
C ARG A 52 3.28 -8.31 -6.00
N LEU A 53 1.99 -8.63 -5.92
CA LEU A 53 1.48 -9.92 -6.37
C LEU A 53 1.90 -10.11 -7.82
N SER A 54 2.65 -11.18 -8.06
CA SER A 54 3.06 -11.58 -9.40
C SER A 54 1.82 -11.77 -10.27
N ARG A 55 1.95 -11.58 -11.59
CA ARG A 55 0.84 -11.85 -12.52
C ARG A 55 0.29 -13.28 -12.35
N ALA A 56 1.17 -14.24 -12.03
CA ALA A 56 0.78 -15.63 -11.76
C ALA A 56 -0.08 -15.77 -10.49
N GLU A 57 0.21 -15.02 -9.42
CA GLU A 57 -0.65 -14.98 -8.22
C GLU A 57 -1.99 -14.32 -8.50
N ARG A 58 -2.00 -13.22 -9.27
CA ARG A 58 -3.26 -12.57 -9.67
C ARG A 58 -4.15 -13.50 -10.51
N ILE A 59 -3.56 -14.24 -11.45
CA ILE A 59 -4.29 -15.25 -12.24
C ILE A 59 -4.81 -16.37 -11.32
N ARG A 60 -4.02 -16.84 -10.35
CA ARG A 60 -4.49 -17.86 -9.39
C ARG A 60 -5.65 -17.37 -8.51
N GLN A 61 -5.69 -16.08 -8.17
CA GLN A 61 -6.81 -15.49 -7.40
C GLN A 61 -8.13 -15.46 -8.18
N THR A 62 -8.11 -15.66 -9.49
CA THR A 62 -9.36 -15.77 -10.30
C THR A 62 -9.99 -17.16 -10.24
N ARG A 63 -9.39 -18.13 -9.53
CA ARG A 63 -9.98 -19.46 -9.33
C ARG A 63 -11.26 -19.35 -8.50
N GLY A 64 -12.28 -20.12 -8.87
CA GLY A 64 -13.60 -20.10 -8.23
C GLY A 64 -14.61 -19.15 -8.88
N LEU A 65 -14.16 -18.30 -9.82
CA LEU A 65 -15.08 -17.57 -10.70
C LEU A 65 -15.69 -18.51 -11.76
N PRO A 66 -16.90 -18.22 -12.25
CA PRO A 66 -17.43 -18.84 -13.46
C PRO A 66 -16.43 -18.73 -14.61
N ALA A 67 -16.30 -19.77 -15.42
CA ALA A 67 -15.20 -19.88 -16.37
C ALA A 67 -15.11 -18.72 -17.38
N GLN A 68 -16.26 -18.19 -17.83
CA GLN A 68 -16.33 -17.02 -18.72
C GLN A 68 -15.84 -15.75 -18.02
N GLU A 69 -16.31 -15.49 -16.80
CA GLU A 69 -15.88 -14.36 -15.97
C GLU A 69 -14.38 -14.43 -15.66
N ARG A 70 -13.89 -15.65 -15.40
CA ARG A 70 -12.49 -15.93 -15.18
C ARG A 70 -11.63 -15.56 -16.38
N ILE A 71 -12.05 -15.94 -17.59
CA ILE A 71 -11.32 -15.62 -18.82
C ILE A 71 -11.22 -14.09 -19.02
N LEU A 72 -12.31 -13.35 -18.78
CA LEU A 72 -12.33 -11.89 -18.87
C LEU A 72 -11.47 -11.23 -17.78
N ALA A 73 -11.51 -11.74 -16.55
CA ALA A 73 -10.67 -11.27 -15.46
C ALA A 73 -9.17 -11.46 -15.78
N ILE A 74 -8.82 -12.61 -16.33
CA ILE A 74 -7.45 -12.90 -16.80
C ILE A 74 -7.06 -11.97 -17.95
N ALA A 75 -7.95 -11.72 -18.92
CA ALA A 75 -7.70 -10.78 -20.00
C ALA A 75 -7.41 -9.37 -19.47
N ARG A 76 -8.11 -8.92 -18.42
CA ARG A 76 -7.86 -7.64 -17.76
C ARG A 76 -6.52 -7.59 -17.03
N ILE A 77 -6.08 -8.69 -16.43
CA ILE A 77 -4.74 -8.83 -15.82
C ILE A 77 -3.64 -8.79 -16.88
N LEU A 78 -3.89 -9.40 -18.05
CA LEU A 78 -2.94 -9.47 -19.16
C LEU A 78 -2.93 -8.20 -20.04
N GLY A 79 -4.00 -7.40 -20.01
CA GLY A 79 -4.21 -6.28 -20.93
C GLY A 79 -4.64 -6.70 -22.34
N ARG A 80 -4.88 -8.00 -22.57
CA ARG A 80 -5.34 -8.58 -23.84
C ARG A 80 -6.04 -9.91 -23.61
N LEU A 81 -6.95 -10.28 -24.52
CA LEU A 81 -7.61 -11.58 -24.53
C LEU A 81 -6.82 -12.55 -25.42
N PRO A 82 -6.27 -13.67 -24.88
CA PRO A 82 -5.59 -14.69 -25.67
C PRO A 82 -6.52 -15.27 -26.75
N GLU A 83 -6.00 -15.44 -27.96
CA GLU A 83 -6.82 -15.82 -29.12
C GLU A 83 -7.53 -17.17 -28.92
N SER A 84 -6.83 -18.13 -28.32
CA SER A 84 -7.37 -19.45 -28.01
C SER A 84 -8.48 -19.44 -26.95
N LEU A 85 -8.63 -18.35 -26.18
CA LEU A 85 -9.70 -18.19 -25.20
C LEU A 85 -10.87 -17.33 -25.70
N ARG A 86 -10.75 -16.68 -26.87
CA ARG A 86 -11.84 -15.85 -27.43
C ARG A 86 -13.13 -16.65 -27.65
N PRO A 87 -13.10 -17.86 -28.26
CA PRO A 87 -14.34 -18.61 -28.49
C PRO A 87 -15.02 -19.01 -27.17
N ALA A 88 -14.23 -19.40 -26.17
CA ALA A 88 -14.74 -19.75 -24.84
C ALA A 88 -15.28 -18.55 -24.07
N ALA A 89 -14.69 -17.35 -24.24
CA ALA A 89 -15.15 -16.12 -23.60
C ALA A 89 -16.54 -15.70 -24.07
N TYR A 90 -16.82 -15.86 -25.38
CA TYR A 90 -18.11 -15.48 -25.99
C TYR A 90 -19.12 -16.64 -26.06
N GLY A 91 -18.85 -17.76 -25.38
CA GLY A 91 -19.77 -18.91 -25.35
C GLY A 91 -19.88 -19.68 -26.66
N ALA A 92 -19.00 -19.42 -27.64
CA ALA A 92 -18.97 -20.15 -28.90
C ALA A 92 -18.43 -21.60 -28.73
N VAL A 93 -17.68 -21.84 -27.65
CA VAL A 93 -17.14 -23.16 -27.28
C VAL A 93 -17.25 -23.32 -25.77
N PRO A 94 -17.53 -24.52 -25.23
CA PRO A 94 -17.44 -24.76 -23.79
C PRO A 94 -16.06 -24.36 -23.25
N PRO A 95 -16.00 -23.71 -22.08
CA PRO A 95 -14.74 -23.22 -21.54
C PRO A 95 -13.80 -24.38 -21.17
N PRO A 96 -12.51 -24.27 -21.48
CA PRO A 96 -11.52 -25.28 -21.12
C PRO A 96 -11.34 -25.34 -19.59
N PRO A 97 -10.83 -26.47 -19.05
CA PRO A 97 -10.63 -26.63 -17.62
C PRO A 97 -9.64 -25.60 -17.06
N ASP A 98 -9.78 -25.35 -15.76
CA ASP A 98 -9.09 -24.24 -15.08
C ASP A 98 -7.57 -24.24 -15.22
N ALA A 99 -6.96 -25.43 -15.22
CA ALA A 99 -5.52 -25.61 -15.40
C ALA A 99 -5.05 -25.23 -16.81
N GLU A 100 -5.90 -25.45 -17.82
CA GLU A 100 -5.59 -25.15 -19.21
C GLU A 100 -5.69 -23.66 -19.50
N ILE A 101 -6.70 -22.98 -18.94
CA ILE A 101 -6.81 -21.51 -18.98
C ILE A 101 -5.53 -20.86 -18.42
N GLU A 102 -5.02 -21.34 -17.27
CA GLU A 102 -3.78 -20.82 -16.69
C GLU A 102 -2.55 -21.08 -17.56
N ARG A 103 -2.46 -22.27 -18.15
CA ARG A 103 -1.36 -22.64 -19.05
C ARG A 103 -1.33 -21.72 -20.28
N ILE A 104 -2.49 -21.48 -20.88
CA ILE A 104 -2.65 -20.57 -22.03
C ILE A 104 -2.27 -19.13 -21.63
N ALA A 105 -2.78 -18.66 -20.49
CA ALA A 105 -2.51 -17.31 -19.98
C ALA A 105 -1.01 -17.09 -19.68
N ARG A 106 -0.28 -18.13 -19.27
CA ARG A 106 1.17 -18.08 -19.05
C ARG A 106 1.99 -18.18 -20.34
N ARG A 107 1.50 -18.93 -21.34
CA ARG A 107 2.20 -19.17 -22.61
C ARG A 107 2.09 -17.99 -23.57
N GLY A 108 0.95 -17.29 -23.58
CA GLY A 108 0.75 -16.06 -24.36
C GLY A 108 1.50 -14.87 -23.76
N ARG A 109 2.79 -15.03 -23.44
CA ARG A 109 3.69 -13.94 -23.12
C ARG A 109 3.92 -13.12 -24.39
#